data_AF-A0A6B9XGZ4-F1
#
_entry.id   AF-A0A6B9XGZ4-F1
#
_cell.length_a   1.000
_cell.length_b   1.000
_cell.length_c   1.000
_cell.angle_alpha   90.00
_cell.angle_beta   90.00
_cell.angle_gamma   90.00
#
_symmetry.space_group_name_H-M   'P 1'
#
loop_
_entity.id
_entity.type
_entity.pdbx_description
1 polymer ?
#
loop_
_entity_poly.entity_id
_entity_poly.type
_entity_poly.pdbx_seq_one_letter_code
_entity_poly.pdbx_strand_id
1 'polypeptide(L)'
;QANIREFNQQVDNFLNPTQNPVPLSITSSVNTMQQLFLNRLPQFQIQGYQLLLLPLFAQAANMHLSFIRDVILNADEWGISAATLRTYRDYLRNYTRDYSNYCINTYQTAFRGLNTRLHDMLEFRTYMFLNVFEYVSIWSLFKYQSLMV
;
A
#
# COMPACT_ATOMS: atom_id res chain seq x y z
N GLN A 1 24.67 21.12 11.86
CA GLN A 1 24.41 20.85 13.29
C GLN A 1 22.91 21.01 13.49
N ALA A 2 22.18 19.91 13.68
CA ALA A 2 20.75 19.97 13.96
C ALA A 2 20.54 20.81 15.23
N ASN A 3 19.71 21.84 15.13
CA ASN A 3 19.60 22.86 16.15
C ASN A 3 18.91 22.22 17.37
N ILE A 4 19.58 22.19 18.53
CA ILE A 4 19.04 21.56 19.76
C ILE A 4 17.63 22.08 20.10
N ARG A 5 17.34 23.33 19.69
CA ARG A 5 16.02 23.94 19.81
C ARG A 5 14.93 23.21 19.02
N GLU A 6 15.25 22.71 17.84
CA GLU A 6 14.33 21.99 16.96
C GLU A 6 14.02 20.60 17.50
N PHE A 7 15.03 19.93 18.07
CA PHE A 7 14.84 18.67 18.80
C PHE A 7 13.96 18.86 20.05
N ASN A 8 14.24 19.90 20.86
CA ASN A 8 13.45 20.18 22.05
C ASN A 8 11.99 20.52 21.71
N GLN A 9 11.74 21.25 20.62
CA GLN A 9 10.38 21.52 20.14
C GLN A 9 9.63 20.25 19.74
N GLN A 10 10.31 19.31 19.07
CA GLN A 10 9.70 18.03 18.70
C GLN A 10 9.40 17.16 19.92
N VAL A 11 10.29 17.16 20.91
CA VAL A 11 10.10 16.46 22.18
C VAL A 11 8.93 17.06 22.96
N ASP A 12 8.84 18.39 23.07
CA ASP A 12 7.74 19.06 23.77
C ASP A 12 6.39 18.84 23.09
N ASN A 13 6.35 18.85 21.75
CA ASN A 13 5.14 18.55 20.98
C ASN A 13 4.69 17.08 21.15
N PHE A 14 5.63 16.15 21.31
CA PHE A 14 5.34 14.74 21.56
C PHE A 14 4.84 14.50 23.00
N LEU A 15 5.41 15.21 23.98
CA LEU A 15 5.08 15.04 25.39
C LEU A 15 3.80 15.76 25.81
N ASN A 16 3.41 16.85 25.13
CA ASN A 16 2.22 17.65 25.46
C ASN A 16 1.28 17.83 24.25
N PRO A 17 0.60 16.76 23.78
CA PRO A 17 -0.27 16.81 22.60
C PRO A 17 -1.52 17.70 22.78
N THR A 18 -1.81 18.18 24.00
CA THR A 18 -3.00 18.97 24.32
C THR A 18 -2.84 20.48 24.18
N GLN A 19 -1.62 21.02 24.05
CA GLN A 19 -1.42 22.47 23.85
C GLN A 19 -1.53 22.90 22.38
N ASN A 20 -1.46 21.96 21.45
CA ASN A 20 -1.86 22.16 20.07
C ASN A 20 -2.79 21.01 19.67
N PRO A 21 -4.10 21.11 19.94
CA PRO A 21 -5.03 20.33 19.14
C PRO A 21 -4.93 20.93 17.74
N VAL A 22 -3.99 20.44 16.94
CA VAL A 22 -4.20 20.45 15.50
C VAL A 22 -5.09 19.25 15.28
N PRO A 23 -6.43 19.39 15.17
CA PRO A 23 -7.15 18.38 14.42
C PRO A 23 -6.52 18.45 13.03
N LEU A 24 -5.60 17.53 12.74
CA LEU A 24 -5.19 17.28 11.37
C LEU A 24 -6.50 17.06 10.64
N SER A 25 -6.85 17.99 9.75
CA SER A 25 -8.05 17.84 8.93
C SER A 25 -8.01 16.44 8.31
N ILE A 26 -9.16 15.77 8.17
CA ILE A 26 -9.20 14.40 7.65
C ILE A 26 -8.37 14.27 6.36
N THR A 27 -8.41 15.29 5.51
CA THR A 27 -7.58 15.44 4.31
C THR A 27 -6.07 15.43 4.59
N SER A 28 -5.58 16.09 5.64
CA SER A 28 -4.17 16.09 6.03
C SER A 28 -3.71 14.70 6.50
N SER A 29 -4.55 14.02 7.29
CA SER A 29 -4.31 12.64 7.73
C SER A 29 -4.27 11.67 6.55
N VAL A 30 -5.23 11.80 5.62
CA VAL A 30 -5.29 11.03 4.37
C VAL A 30 -4.02 11.22 3.53
N ASN A 31 -3.57 12.46 3.34
CA ASN A 31 -2.34 12.74 2.60
C ASN A 31 -1.10 12.18 3.30
N THR A 32 -1.03 12.27 4.63
CA THR A 32 0.09 11.72 5.42
C THR A 32 0.14 10.20 5.28
N MET A 33 -1.01 9.53 5.37
CA MET A 33 -1.10 8.08 5.21
C MET A 33 -0.73 7.63 3.79
N GLN A 34 -1.18 8.37 2.78
CA GLN A 34 -0.78 8.13 1.39
C GLN A 34 0.74 8.19 1.24
N GLN A 35 1.38 9.23 1.77
CA GLN A 35 2.85 9.36 1.72
C GLN A 35 3.56 8.24 2.48
N LEU A 36 3.00 7.79 3.62
CA LEU A 36 3.57 6.67 4.37
C LEU A 36 3.60 5.40 3.52
N PHE A 37 2.51 5.06 2.83
CA PHE A 37 2.48 3.90 1.92
C PHE A 37 3.51 4.02 0.80
N LEU A 38 3.60 5.19 0.15
CA LEU A 38 4.55 5.42 -0.94
C LEU A 38 6.02 5.29 -0.48
N ASN A 39 6.33 5.69 0.75
CA ASN A 39 7.67 5.61 1.30
C ASN A 39 8.03 4.22 1.83
N ARG A 40 7.04 3.39 2.21
CA ARG A 40 7.25 2.10 2.85
C ARG A 40 7.13 0.92 1.89
N LEU A 41 6.19 0.94 0.94
CA LEU A 41 5.99 -0.17 -0.02
C LEU A 41 7.26 -0.57 -0.80
N PRO A 42 8.09 0.39 -1.29
CA PRO A 42 9.33 0.05 -1.98
C PRO A 42 10.32 -0.75 -1.13
N GLN A 43 10.23 -0.67 0.21
CA GLN A 43 11.10 -1.43 1.11
C GLN A 43 10.83 -2.94 1.07
N PHE A 44 9.69 -3.38 0.52
CA PHE A 44 9.41 -4.80 0.26
C PHE A 44 9.81 -5.25 -1.15
N GLN A 45 10.45 -4.37 -1.92
CA GLN A 45 10.87 -4.63 -3.31
C GLN A 45 12.40 -4.59 -3.46
N ILE A 46 13.13 -4.83 -2.36
CA ILE A 46 14.58 -4.79 -2.32
C ILE A 46 15.18 -5.81 -3.29
N GLN A 47 16.15 -5.37 -4.08
CA GLN A 47 16.85 -6.21 -5.04
C GLN A 47 17.56 -7.38 -4.35
N GLY A 48 17.39 -8.59 -4.90
CA GLY A 48 17.91 -9.85 -4.33
C GLY A 48 16.95 -10.52 -3.35
N TYR A 49 15.96 -9.79 -2.82
CA TYR A 49 15.01 -10.29 -1.83
C TYR A 49 13.55 -10.17 -2.27
N GLN A 50 13.29 -9.79 -3.54
CA GLN A 50 11.93 -9.52 -4.03
C GLN A 50 10.99 -10.70 -3.83
N LEU A 51 11.47 -11.93 -4.07
CA LEU A 51 10.66 -13.13 -3.92
C LEU A 51 10.32 -13.42 -2.46
N LEU A 52 11.31 -13.30 -1.56
CA LEU A 52 11.13 -13.56 -0.13
C LEU A 52 10.16 -12.55 0.50
N LEU A 53 10.24 -11.29 0.06
CA LEU A 53 9.41 -10.20 0.56
C LEU A 53 8.05 -10.10 -0.15
N LEU A 54 7.81 -10.88 -1.20
CA LEU A 54 6.59 -10.80 -2.01
C LEU A 54 5.29 -10.95 -1.21
N PRO A 55 5.18 -11.88 -0.23
CA PRO A 55 4.02 -11.96 0.65
C PRO A 55 3.77 -10.68 1.46
N LEU A 56 4.82 -10.10 2.03
CA LEU A 56 4.72 -8.86 2.81
C LEU A 56 4.35 -7.67 1.93
N PHE A 57 4.93 -7.61 0.73
CA PHE A 57 4.54 -6.63 -0.28
C PHE A 57 3.05 -6.76 -0.61
N ALA A 58 2.54 -7.97 -0.84
CA ALA A 58 1.13 -8.20 -1.17
C ALA A 58 0.21 -7.74 -0.03
N GLN A 59 0.55 -8.03 1.23
CA GLN A 59 -0.21 -7.54 2.37
C GLN A 59 -0.21 -6.00 2.45
N ALA A 60 0.95 -5.36 2.34
CA ALA A 60 1.06 -3.90 2.37
C ALA A 60 0.33 -3.23 1.20
N ALA A 61 0.40 -3.82 0.00
CA ALA A 61 -0.30 -3.37 -1.19
C ALA A 61 -1.81 -3.48 -0.99
N ASN A 62 -2.28 -4.58 -0.39
CA ASN A 62 -3.69 -4.75 -0.04
C ASN A 62 -4.18 -3.67 0.93
N MET A 63 -3.40 -3.34 1.96
CA MET A 63 -3.73 -2.25 2.88
C MET A 63 -3.79 -0.90 2.15
N HIS A 64 -2.83 -0.61 1.27
CA HIS A 64 -2.80 0.64 0.52
C HIS A 64 -4.00 0.79 -0.42
N LEU A 65 -4.34 -0.26 -1.18
CA LEU A 65 -5.50 -0.23 -2.09
C LEU A 65 -6.82 -0.15 -1.33
N SER A 66 -6.94 -0.83 -0.19
CA SER A 66 -8.10 -0.72 0.70
C SER A 66 -8.25 0.70 1.25
N PHE A 67 -7.15 1.31 1.69
CA PHE A 67 -7.14 2.70 2.14
C PHE A 67 -7.60 3.67 1.05
N ILE A 68 -7.07 3.54 -0.18
CA ILE A 68 -7.50 4.37 -1.30
C ILE A 68 -9.01 4.19 -1.57
N ARG A 69 -9.50 2.96 -1.50
CA ARG A 69 -10.94 2.66 -1.65
C ARG A 69 -11.76 3.36 -0.57
N ASP A 70 -11.33 3.35 0.68
CA ASP A 70 -12.04 4.00 1.77
C ASP A 70 -12.07 5.53 1.61
N VAL A 71 -10.97 6.12 1.12
CA VAL A 71 -10.92 7.55 0.77
C VAL A 71 -11.93 7.89 -0.33
N ILE A 72 -12.08 7.04 -1.34
CA ILE A 72 -13.05 7.24 -2.43
C ILE A 72 -14.48 7.13 -1.93
N LEU A 73 -14.78 6.13 -1.10
CA LEU A 73 -16.14 5.86 -0.61
C LEU A 73 -16.64 6.93 0.38
N ASN A 74 -15.73 7.49 1.20
CA ASN A 74 -16.08 8.49 2.21
C ASN A 74 -15.74 9.92 1.78
N ALA A 75 -15.47 10.15 0.50
CA ALA A 75 -15.01 11.44 -0.01
C ALA A 75 -15.98 12.59 0.30
N ASP A 76 -17.29 12.35 0.14
CA ASP A 76 -18.32 13.35 0.39
C ASP A 76 -18.43 13.70 1.89
N GLU A 77 -18.40 12.68 2.76
CA GLU A 77 -18.46 12.86 4.21
C GLU A 77 -17.21 13.58 4.76
N TRP A 78 -16.04 13.29 4.19
CA TRP A 78 -14.76 13.86 4.62
C TRP A 78 -14.45 15.22 3.97
N GLY A 79 -15.35 15.75 3.14
CA GLY A 79 -15.18 17.03 2.46
C GLY A 79 -14.03 17.03 1.45
N ILE A 80 -13.76 15.89 0.81
CA ILE A 80 -12.72 15.74 -0.21
C ILE A 80 -13.19 16.38 -1.51
N SER A 81 -12.35 17.25 -2.08
CA SER A 81 -12.68 17.91 -3.34
C SER A 81 -12.82 16.92 -4.50
N ALA A 82 -13.70 17.22 -5.47
CA ALA A 82 -13.87 16.38 -6.67
C ALA A 82 -12.57 16.18 -7.46
N ALA A 83 -11.67 17.19 -7.46
CA ALA A 83 -10.36 17.08 -8.07
C ALA A 83 -9.47 16.05 -7.35
N THR A 84 -9.45 16.08 -6.02
CA THR A 84 -8.73 15.10 -5.19
C THR A 84 -9.33 13.70 -5.36
N LEU A 85 -10.66 13.57 -5.36
CA LEU A 85 -11.36 12.29 -5.59
C LEU A 85 -10.96 11.66 -6.93
N ARG A 86 -10.89 12.46 -8.01
CA ARG A 86 -10.44 11.99 -9.32
C ARG A 86 -9.01 11.45 -9.25
N THR A 87 -8.11 12.14 -8.56
CA THR A 87 -6.73 11.68 -8.33
C THR A 87 -6.70 10.34 -7.59
N TYR A 88 -7.49 10.16 -6.54
CA TYR A 88 -7.55 8.88 -5.82
C TYR A 88 -8.14 7.74 -6.66
N ARG A 89 -9.13 8.01 -7.53
CA ARG A 89 -9.63 7.03 -8.50
C ARG A 89 -8.53 6.61 -9.51
N ASP A 90 -7.76 7.58 -10.00
CA ASP A 90 -6.62 7.29 -10.88
C ASP A 90 -5.51 6.51 -10.14
N TYR A 91 -5.24 6.85 -8.88
CA TYR A 91 -4.33 6.08 -8.02
C TYR A 91 -4.79 4.65 -7.83
N LEU A 92 -6.07 4.42 -7.51
CA LEU A 92 -6.61 3.07 -7.36
C LEU A 92 -6.38 2.24 -8.62
N ARG A 93 -6.69 2.81 -9.79
CA ARG A 93 -6.51 2.14 -11.08
C ARG A 93 -5.05 1.82 -11.37
N ASN A 94 -4.15 2.80 -11.20
CA ASN A 94 -2.74 2.65 -11.53
C ASN A 94 -2.05 1.70 -10.55
N TYR A 95 -2.24 1.88 -9.24
CA TYR A 95 -1.61 1.01 -8.24
C TYR A 95 -2.16 -0.41 -8.28
N THR A 96 -3.45 -0.61 -8.56
CA THR A 96 -3.99 -1.98 -8.77
C THR A 96 -3.25 -2.67 -9.91
N ARG A 97 -3.05 -1.99 -11.05
CA ARG A 97 -2.30 -2.53 -12.19
C ARG A 97 -0.85 -2.79 -11.81
N ASP A 98 -0.18 -1.82 -11.23
CA ASP A 98 1.27 -1.86 -10.99
C ASP A 98 1.63 -2.90 -9.93
N TYR A 99 0.85 -3.01 -8.84
CA TYR A 99 1.05 -4.02 -7.80
C TYR A 99 0.74 -5.42 -8.31
N SER A 100 -0.34 -5.59 -9.09
CA SER A 100 -0.66 -6.88 -9.70
C SER A 100 0.45 -7.34 -10.63
N ASN A 101 0.92 -6.45 -11.50
CA ASN A 101 2.02 -6.75 -12.42
C ASN A 101 3.31 -7.09 -11.69
N TYR A 102 3.65 -6.37 -10.62
CA TYR A 102 4.83 -6.66 -9.82
C TYR A 102 4.75 -8.06 -9.19
N CYS A 103 3.61 -8.41 -8.57
CA CYS A 103 3.40 -9.73 -7.98
C CYS A 103 3.51 -10.86 -9.02
N ILE A 104 2.80 -10.70 -10.15
CA ILE A 104 2.79 -11.70 -11.23
C ILE A 104 4.18 -11.88 -11.82
N ASN A 105 4.87 -10.80 -12.18
CA ASN A 105 6.17 -10.86 -12.83
C ASN A 105 7.25 -11.43 -11.89
N THR A 106 7.24 -11.05 -10.62
CA THR A 106 8.21 -11.54 -9.62
C THR A 106 8.05 -13.04 -9.40
N TYR A 107 6.81 -13.50 -9.21
CA TYR A 107 6.51 -14.93 -9.09
C TYR A 107 6.87 -15.70 -10.36
N GLN A 108 6.47 -15.22 -11.55
CA GLN A 108 6.74 -15.92 -12.82
C GLN A 108 8.23 -16.04 -13.08
N THR A 109 9.01 -14.99 -12.80
CA THR A 109 10.47 -15.01 -12.95
C THR A 109 11.09 -16.06 -12.02
N ALA A 110 10.67 -16.10 -10.76
CA ALA A 110 11.14 -17.10 -9.81
C ALA A 110 10.73 -18.52 -10.22
N PHE A 111 9.45 -18.72 -10.58
CA PHE A 111 8.90 -20.03 -10.93
C PHE A 111 9.58 -20.64 -12.16
N ARG A 112 9.90 -19.84 -13.18
CA ARG A 112 10.65 -20.29 -14.37
C ARG A 112 12.09 -20.68 -14.07
N GLY A 113 12.71 -20.07 -13.05
CA GLY A 113 14.08 -20.36 -12.62
C GLY A 113 14.20 -21.55 -11.68
N LEU A 114 13.09 -22.11 -11.20
CA LEU A 114 13.11 -23.26 -10.31
C LEU A 114 13.45 -24.54 -11.09
N ASN A 115 14.57 -25.17 -10.73
CA ASN A 115 14.92 -26.51 -11.16
C ASN A 115 14.97 -27.43 -9.94
N THR A 116 13.80 -27.84 -9.45
CA THR A 116 13.65 -28.71 -8.27
C THR A 116 12.63 -29.81 -8.53
N ARG A 117 12.39 -30.66 -7.52
CA ARG A 117 11.40 -31.74 -7.57
C ARG A 117 10.00 -31.17 -7.73
N LEU A 118 9.13 -31.92 -8.41
CA LEU A 118 7.73 -31.53 -8.63
C LEU A 118 7.02 -31.18 -7.31
N HIS A 119 7.28 -31.92 -6.24
CA HIS A 119 6.68 -31.68 -4.92
C HIS A 119 6.97 -30.27 -4.39
N ASP A 120 8.25 -29.88 -4.36
CA ASP A 120 8.67 -28.57 -3.86
C ASP A 120 8.15 -27.43 -4.77
N MET A 121 8.06 -27.67 -6.09
CA MET A 121 7.46 -26.71 -7.03
C MET A 121 5.97 -26.49 -6.73
N LEU A 122 5.23 -27.56 -6.42
CA LEU A 122 3.82 -27.48 -6.09
C LEU A 122 3.59 -26.82 -4.72
N GLU A 123 4.44 -27.12 -3.74
CA GLU A 123 4.42 -26.47 -2.43
C GLU A 123 4.67 -24.96 -2.57
N PHE A 124 5.72 -24.57 -3.30
CA PHE A 124 6.03 -23.17 -3.58
C PHE A 124 4.87 -22.46 -4.29
N ARG A 125 4.28 -23.09 -5.32
CA ARG A 125 3.11 -22.54 -6.01
C ARG A 125 1.93 -22.34 -5.06
N THR A 126 1.64 -23.33 -4.21
CA THR A 126 0.52 -23.26 -3.27
C THR A 126 0.75 -22.17 -2.23
N TYR A 127 1.96 -22.08 -1.68
CA TYR A 127 2.33 -21.03 -0.73
C TYR A 127 2.16 -19.63 -1.33
N MET A 128 2.67 -19.40 -2.54
CA MET A 128 2.54 -18.11 -3.23
C MET A 128 1.10 -17.81 -3.61
N PHE A 129 0.30 -18.82 -3.93
CA PHE A 129 -1.12 -18.63 -4.20
C PHE A 129 -1.85 -18.05 -2.99
N LEU A 130 -1.72 -18.71 -1.84
CA LEU A 130 -2.40 -18.32 -0.59
C LEU A 130 -1.90 -16.98 -0.03
N ASN A 131 -0.61 -16.67 -0.18
CA ASN A 131 -0.04 -15.48 0.45
C ASN A 131 0.09 -14.27 -0.47
N VAL A 132 -0.10 -14.43 -1.79
CA VAL A 132 0.05 -13.35 -2.78
C VAL A 132 -1.15 -13.29 -3.70
N PHE A 133 -1.47 -14.38 -4.39
CA PHE A 133 -2.44 -14.33 -5.49
C PHE A 133 -3.90 -14.24 -5.06
N GLU A 134 -4.24 -14.67 -3.84
CA GLU A 134 -5.57 -14.42 -3.28
C GLU A 134 -5.83 -12.91 -3.17
N TYR A 135 -4.85 -12.12 -2.69
CA TYR A 135 -4.97 -10.66 -2.66
C TYR A 135 -5.04 -10.05 -4.06
N VAL A 136 -4.15 -10.45 -4.97
CA VAL A 136 -4.12 -9.93 -6.34
C VAL A 136 -5.45 -10.14 -7.06
N SER A 137 -6.08 -11.29 -6.83
CA SER A 137 -7.40 -11.61 -7.39
C SER A 137 -8.47 -10.65 -6.87
N ILE A 138 -8.45 -10.33 -5.56
CA ILE A 138 -9.40 -9.40 -4.93
C ILE A 138 -9.22 -7.97 -5.43
N TRP A 139 -8.00 -7.51 -5.69
CA TRP A 139 -7.76 -6.13 -6.14
C TRP A 139 -8.46 -5.78 -7.45
N SER A 140 -8.67 -6.79 -8.31
CA SER A 140 -9.46 -6.62 -9.54
C SER A 140 -10.91 -6.18 -9.26
N LEU A 141 -11.46 -6.56 -8.10
CA LEU A 141 -12.81 -6.21 -7.67
C LEU A 141 -12.93 -4.76 -7.20
N PHE A 142 -11.88 -4.19 -6.61
CA PHE A 142 -11.89 -2.81 -6.13
C PHE A 142 -12.15 -1.81 -7.26
N LYS A 143 -11.65 -2.12 -8.47
CA LYS A 143 -11.94 -1.34 -9.67
C LYS A 143 -13.44 -1.26 -9.95
N TYR A 144 -14.17 -2.37 -9.89
CA TYR A 144 -15.60 -2.39 -10.22
C TYR A 144 -16.44 -1.66 -9.18
N GLN A 145 -16.12 -1.81 -7.90
CA GLN A 145 -16.89 -1.17 -6.84
C GLN A 145 -16.72 0.36 -6.81
N SER A 146 -15.52 0.85 -7.12
CA SER A 146 -15.25 2.29 -7.26
C SER A 146 -15.92 2.95 -8.49
N LEU A 147 -16.43 2.15 -9.44
CA LEU A 147 -17.16 2.61 -10.62
C LEU A 147 -18.69 2.66 -10.42
N MET A 148 -19.21 2.03 -9.37
CA MET A 148 -20.64 1.99 -9.06
C MET A 148 -21.10 3.07 -8.08
N VAL A 149 -20.17 3.93 -7.61
CA VAL A 149 -20.43 5.06 -6.70
C VAL A 149 -20.11 6.37 -7.42
#